data_AF-A0A7C3CIG0-F1
#
_entry.id   AF-A0A7C3CIG0-F1
#
_cell.length_a   1.000
_cell.length_b   1.000
_cell.length_c   1.000
_cell.angle_alpha   90.00
_cell.angle_beta   90.00
_cell.angle_gamma   90.00
#
_symmetry.space_group_name_H-M   'P 1'
#
loop_
_entity.id
_entity.type
_entity.pdbx_description
1 polymer ?
#
loop_
_entity_poly.entity_id
_entity_poly.type
_entity_poly.pdbx_seq_one_letter_code
_entity_poly.pdbx_strand_id
1 'polypeptide(L)'
;MKRFNIILSLGLLVLFLSSCATQKSKEDPSKVAKFYQDVTSKYNGYFNANELLLASIETLNEQHQDNYNKILSVYKYNAADNPKAVASDLDKAIKKVAVVASLHPASHWKDDCYLLMGKAQFVKKDFESAEETLEYMVDEYDPKYANKKRKKVKTKKSKKQRKKATAAKKKKKA
;
A
#
# COMPACT_ATOMS: atom_id res chain seq x y z
N MET A 1 32.29 -46.47 -7.42
CA MET A 1 31.76 -45.58 -6.36
C MET A 1 32.48 -44.24 -6.26
N LYS A 2 33.82 -44.17 -6.09
CA LYS A 2 34.54 -42.88 -5.97
C LYS A 2 34.33 -41.91 -7.16
N ARG A 3 34.34 -42.40 -8.40
CA ARG A 3 34.09 -41.58 -9.61
C ARG A 3 32.65 -41.05 -9.70
N PHE A 4 31.68 -41.82 -9.22
CA PHE A 4 30.27 -41.42 -9.18
C PHE A 4 30.04 -40.30 -8.15
N ASN A 5 30.63 -40.41 -6.95
CA ASN A 5 30.59 -39.34 -5.94
C ASN A 5 31.29 -38.06 -6.41
N ILE A 6 32.37 -38.17 -7.18
CA ILE A 6 33.06 -37.00 -7.76
C ILE A 6 32.15 -36.31 -8.79
N ILE A 7 31.52 -37.06 -9.70
CA ILE A 7 30.58 -36.50 -10.68
C ILE A 7 29.36 -35.87 -10.00
N LEU A 8 28.83 -36.50 -8.94
CA LEU A 8 27.74 -35.95 -8.14
C LEU A 8 28.13 -34.64 -7.43
N SER A 9 29.33 -34.58 -6.86
CA SER A 9 29.85 -33.36 -6.23
C SER A 9 30.12 -32.24 -7.23
N LEU A 10 30.57 -32.56 -8.44
CA LEU A 10 30.79 -31.60 -9.52
C LEU A 10 29.45 -31.05 -10.04
N GLY A 11 28.44 -31.91 -10.20
CA GLY A 11 27.09 -31.51 -10.59
C GLY A 11 26.41 -30.60 -9.55
N LEU A 12 26.61 -30.89 -8.26
CA LEU A 12 26.11 -30.05 -7.16
C LEU A 12 26.82 -28.68 -7.14
N LEU A 13 28.13 -28.64 -7.39
CA LEU A 13 28.92 -27.40 -7.44
C LEU A 13 28.49 -26.49 -8.62
N VAL A 14 28.19 -27.07 -9.79
CA VAL A 14 27.70 -26.32 -10.96
C VAL A 14 26.29 -25.74 -10.71
N LEU A 15 25.44 -26.44 -9.94
CA LEU A 15 24.13 -25.94 -9.50
C LEU A 15 24.25 -24.72 -8.59
N PHE A 16 25.23 -24.70 -7.68
CA PHE A 16 25.48 -23.53 -6.82
C PHE A 16 26.04 -22.32 -7.57
N LEU A 17 26.85 -22.54 -8.62
CA LEU A 17 27.46 -21.46 -9.40
C LEU A 17 26.50 -20.81 -10.42
N SER A 18 25.37 -21.44 -10.74
CA SER A 18 24.35 -20.86 -11.65
C SER A 18 23.34 -19.92 -10.97
N SER A 19 23.45 -19.68 -9.65
CA SER A 19 22.54 -18.77 -8.93
C SER A 19 22.99 -17.31 -9.03
N CYS A 20 23.18 -16.80 -10.25
CA CYS A 20 23.33 -15.36 -10.49
C CYS A 20 21.93 -14.79 -10.77
N ALA A 21 21.15 -14.53 -9.71
CA ALA A 21 19.82 -13.94 -9.83
C ALA A 21 19.92 -12.41 -9.92
N THR A 22 19.52 -11.81 -11.03
CA THR A 22 19.40 -10.35 -11.16
C THR A 22 18.32 -9.82 -10.21
N GLN A 23 18.70 -8.97 -9.26
CA GLN A 23 17.74 -8.30 -8.36
C GLN A 23 16.91 -7.28 -9.14
N LYS A 24 15.62 -7.57 -9.32
CA LYS A 24 14.63 -6.60 -9.81
C LYS A 24 14.22 -5.65 -8.67
N SER A 25 13.77 -4.45 -9.02
CA SER A 25 13.28 -3.50 -8.01
C SER A 25 11.96 -4.00 -7.40
N LYS A 26 11.60 -3.47 -6.22
CA LYS A 26 10.37 -3.87 -5.52
C LYS A 26 9.10 -3.43 -6.25
N GLU A 27 9.21 -2.37 -7.06
CA GLU A 27 8.11 -1.77 -7.83
C GLU A 27 7.85 -2.51 -9.15
N ASP A 28 8.84 -3.19 -9.71
CA ASP A 28 8.70 -4.02 -10.92
C ASP A 28 9.28 -5.45 -10.72
N PRO A 29 8.70 -6.24 -9.79
CA PRO A 29 9.18 -7.57 -9.47
C PRO A 29 8.82 -8.60 -10.55
N SER A 30 9.42 -9.80 -10.48
CA SER A 30 8.98 -10.93 -11.30
C SER A 30 7.55 -11.36 -10.94
N LYS A 31 6.86 -12.10 -11.81
CA LYS A 31 5.47 -12.57 -11.55
C LYS A 31 5.35 -13.33 -10.22
N VAL A 32 6.33 -14.18 -9.89
CA VAL A 32 6.36 -14.95 -8.63
C VAL A 32 6.55 -14.03 -7.43
N ALA A 33 7.47 -13.08 -7.52
CA ALA A 33 7.68 -12.10 -6.45
C ALA A 33 6.48 -11.16 -6.29
N LYS A 34 5.80 -10.78 -7.37
CA LYS A 34 4.53 -10.04 -7.32
C LYS A 34 3.44 -10.84 -6.62
N PHE A 35 3.27 -12.12 -6.97
CA PHE A 35 2.33 -13.01 -6.29
C PHE A 35 2.61 -13.11 -4.79
N TYR A 36 3.88 -13.23 -4.39
CA TYR A 36 4.26 -13.20 -2.98
C TYR A 36 3.87 -11.88 -2.29
N GLN A 37 4.14 -10.74 -2.94
CA GLN A 37 3.70 -9.42 -2.44
C GLN A 37 2.17 -9.35 -2.31
N ASP A 38 1.42 -9.83 -3.30
CA ASP A 38 -0.04 -9.82 -3.32
C ASP A 38 -0.64 -10.64 -2.17
N VAL A 39 -0.20 -11.90 -2.01
CA VAL A 39 -0.70 -12.81 -0.98
C VAL A 39 -0.35 -12.27 0.42
N THR A 40 0.87 -11.79 0.60
CA THR A 40 1.33 -11.22 1.87
C THR A 40 0.53 -9.95 2.21
N SER A 41 0.32 -9.07 1.22
CA SER A 41 -0.47 -7.85 1.41
C SER A 41 -1.91 -8.14 1.81
N LYS A 42 -2.54 -9.12 1.14
CA LYS A 42 -3.92 -9.52 1.41
C LYS A 42 -4.10 -10.06 2.81
N TYR A 43 -3.35 -11.09 3.18
CA TYR A 43 -3.63 -11.84 4.40
C TYR A 43 -2.93 -11.24 5.62
N ASN A 44 -1.70 -10.75 5.48
CA ASN A 44 -0.97 -10.21 6.64
C ASN A 44 -1.34 -8.77 6.93
N GLY A 45 -1.60 -7.98 5.88
CA GLY A 45 -1.97 -6.57 5.97
C GLY A 45 -3.47 -6.34 5.98
N TYR A 46 -4.09 -6.40 4.80
CA TYR A 46 -5.48 -5.97 4.57
C TYR A 46 -6.49 -6.74 5.44
N PHE A 47 -6.50 -8.07 5.35
CA PHE A 47 -7.45 -8.91 6.08
C PHE A 47 -7.36 -8.70 7.59
N ASN A 48 -6.16 -8.84 8.16
CA ASN A 48 -5.96 -8.64 9.60
C ASN A 48 -6.32 -7.23 10.08
N ALA A 49 -6.04 -6.20 9.28
CA ALA A 49 -6.41 -4.84 9.63
C ALA A 49 -7.93 -4.61 9.53
N ASN A 50 -8.59 -5.27 8.58
CA ASN A 50 -10.03 -5.21 8.42
C ASN A 50 -10.75 -5.87 9.59
N GLU A 51 -10.29 -7.03 10.06
CA GLU A 51 -10.85 -7.68 11.25
C GLU A 51 -10.73 -6.80 12.50
N LEU A 52 -9.58 -6.14 12.70
CA LEU A 52 -9.38 -5.19 13.79
C LEU A 52 -10.34 -4.00 13.68
N LEU A 53 -10.53 -3.45 12.48
CA LEU A 53 -11.45 -2.34 12.23
C LEU A 53 -12.91 -2.75 12.54
N LEU A 54 -13.34 -3.91 12.05
CA LEU A 54 -14.69 -4.41 12.28
C LEU A 54 -14.96 -4.67 13.76
N ALA A 55 -14.03 -5.33 14.46
CA ALA A 55 -14.13 -5.56 15.90
C ALA A 55 -14.16 -4.24 16.70
N SER A 56 -13.39 -3.24 16.25
CA SER A 56 -13.39 -1.90 16.85
C SER A 56 -14.74 -1.21 16.67
N ILE A 57 -15.32 -1.28 15.47
CA ILE A 57 -16.65 -0.72 15.20
C ILE A 57 -17.70 -1.40 16.07
N GLU A 58 -17.64 -2.72 16.23
CA GLU A 58 -18.59 -3.45 17.07
C GLU A 58 -18.49 -3.03 18.54
N THR A 59 -17.27 -2.96 19.08
CA THR A 59 -17.03 -2.46 20.44
C THR A 59 -17.60 -1.05 20.64
N LEU A 60 -17.46 -0.17 19.64
CA LEU A 60 -18.02 1.19 19.71
C LEU A 60 -19.55 1.19 19.61
N ASN A 61 -20.14 0.28 18.83
CA ASN A 61 -21.59 0.15 18.73
C ASN A 61 -22.19 -0.32 20.07
N GLU A 62 -21.55 -1.28 20.75
CA GLU A 62 -22.00 -1.80 22.05
C GLU A 62 -21.94 -0.74 23.17
N GLN A 63 -21.00 0.20 23.07
CA GLN A 63 -20.90 1.33 24.01
C GLN A 63 -22.06 2.33 23.88
N HIS A 64 -22.70 2.40 22.71
CA HIS A 64 -23.73 3.40 22.45
C HIS A 64 -25.09 2.94 23.01
N GLN A 65 -25.65 3.72 23.94
CA GLN A 65 -27.01 3.52 24.45
C GLN A 65 -27.98 4.45 23.70
N ASP A 66 -28.98 3.86 23.02
CA ASP A 66 -29.94 4.60 22.21
C ASP A 66 -30.89 5.44 23.10
N ASN A 67 -30.97 6.75 22.83
CA ASN A 67 -31.93 7.64 23.45
C ASN A 67 -33.09 7.94 22.49
N TYR A 68 -34.23 7.27 22.70
CA TYR A 68 -35.42 7.38 21.84
C TYR A 68 -36.14 8.74 21.91
N ASN A 69 -35.77 9.62 22.84
CA ASN A 69 -36.24 11.01 22.85
C ASN A 69 -35.43 11.91 21.92
N LYS A 70 -34.37 11.39 21.28
CA LYS A 70 -33.53 12.09 20.31
C LYS A 70 -33.55 11.37 18.98
N ILE A 71 -33.14 12.08 17.93
CA ILE A 71 -32.92 11.46 16.62
C ILE A 71 -31.77 10.44 16.77
N LEU A 72 -32.03 9.20 16.37
CA LEU A 72 -31.06 8.12 16.44
C LEU A 72 -29.97 8.30 15.38
N SER A 73 -28.73 7.99 15.75
CA SER A 73 -27.61 8.02 14.82
C SER A 73 -27.69 6.83 13.86
N VAL A 74 -27.55 7.09 12.56
CA VAL A 74 -27.46 6.01 11.54
C VAL A 74 -26.26 5.11 11.81
N TYR A 75 -25.15 5.71 12.28
CA TYR A 75 -23.91 5.01 12.59
C TYR A 75 -23.58 5.13 14.09
N LYS A 76 -23.90 4.11 14.87
CA LYS A 76 -23.73 4.11 16.33
C LYS A 76 -22.28 4.36 16.76
N TYR A 77 -21.30 3.72 16.11
CA TYR A 77 -19.88 3.94 16.37
C TYR A 77 -19.42 5.40 16.26
N ASN A 78 -20.13 6.24 15.49
CA ASN A 78 -19.78 7.66 15.39
C ASN A 78 -20.20 8.46 16.63
N ALA A 79 -21.27 8.02 17.30
CA ALA A 79 -21.85 8.64 18.50
C ALA A 79 -21.44 7.90 19.79
N ALA A 80 -20.45 7.01 19.73
CA ALA A 80 -19.93 6.32 20.90
C ALA A 80 -19.34 7.30 21.92
N ASP A 81 -19.62 7.07 23.20
CA ASP A 81 -19.23 7.96 24.30
C ASP A 81 -17.70 7.98 24.51
N ASN A 82 -17.02 6.86 24.25
CA ASN A 82 -15.57 6.75 24.40
C ASN A 82 -14.86 6.15 23.16
N PRO A 83 -14.65 6.97 22.10
CA PRO A 83 -13.94 6.53 20.89
C PRO A 83 -12.51 6.06 21.16
N LYS A 84 -11.89 6.50 22.26
CA LYS A 84 -10.51 6.14 22.62
C LYS A 84 -10.37 4.68 23.04
N ALA A 85 -11.47 4.01 23.40
CA ALA A 85 -11.44 2.61 23.83
C ALA A 85 -10.84 1.66 22.79
N VAL A 86 -11.01 1.96 21.50
CA VAL A 86 -10.54 1.13 20.39
C VAL A 86 -9.30 1.68 19.68
N ALA A 87 -8.75 2.81 20.15
CA ALA A 87 -7.65 3.50 19.48
C ALA A 87 -6.41 2.60 19.27
N SER A 88 -6.09 1.76 20.26
CA SER A 88 -4.95 0.83 20.19
C SER A 88 -5.10 -0.21 19.07
N ASP A 89 -6.31 -0.74 18.87
CA ASP A 89 -6.56 -1.73 17.82
C ASP A 89 -6.61 -1.09 16.44
N LEU A 90 -7.16 0.12 16.33
CA LEU A 90 -7.09 0.91 15.11
C LEU A 90 -5.66 1.31 14.75
N ASP A 91 -4.80 1.62 15.72
CA ASP A 91 -3.37 1.87 15.47
C ASP A 91 -2.65 0.63 14.94
N LYS A 92 -2.99 -0.56 15.44
CA LYS A 92 -2.49 -1.82 14.88
C LYS A 92 -2.97 -2.04 13.45
N ALA A 93 -4.25 -1.73 13.17
CA ALA A 93 -4.81 -1.84 11.83
C ALA A 93 -4.09 -0.91 10.84
N ILE A 94 -3.94 0.38 11.21
CA ILE A 94 -3.21 1.39 10.44
C ILE A 94 -1.78 0.94 10.18
N LYS A 95 -1.06 0.47 11.21
CA LYS A 95 0.31 -0.01 11.06
C LYS A 95 0.42 -1.17 10.07
N LYS A 96 -0.50 -2.14 10.12
CA LYS A 96 -0.51 -3.29 9.21
C LYS A 96 -0.64 -2.85 7.74
N VAL A 97 -1.56 -1.95 7.43
CA VAL A 97 -1.73 -1.46 6.05
C VAL A 97 -0.63 -0.49 5.61
N ALA A 98 -0.07 0.32 6.52
CA ALA A 98 1.09 1.16 6.24
C ALA A 98 2.36 0.34 5.90
N VAL A 99 2.54 -0.81 6.57
CA VAL A 99 3.60 -1.77 6.26
C VAL A 99 3.42 -2.34 4.85
N VAL A 100 2.20 -2.66 4.44
CA VAL A 100 1.92 -3.10 3.06
C VAL A 100 2.26 -2.01 2.04
N ALA A 101 1.80 -0.79 2.27
CA ALA A 101 2.01 0.33 1.35
C ALA A 101 3.51 0.63 1.11
N SER A 102 4.35 0.39 2.11
CA SER A 102 5.79 0.61 2.06
C SER A 102 6.59 -0.61 1.56
N LEU A 103 6.28 -1.82 2.03
CA LEU A 103 7.07 -3.02 1.72
C LEU A 103 6.63 -3.76 0.45
N HIS A 104 5.37 -3.60 0.03
CA HIS A 104 4.78 -4.32 -1.10
C HIS A 104 4.23 -3.35 -2.17
N PRO A 105 5.07 -2.48 -2.75
CA PRO A 105 4.61 -1.42 -3.64
C PRO A 105 4.03 -1.91 -4.97
N ALA A 106 4.33 -3.15 -5.39
CA ALA A 106 3.80 -3.74 -6.61
C ALA A 106 2.51 -4.55 -6.39
N SER A 107 2.07 -4.68 -5.12
CA SER A 107 0.86 -5.39 -4.75
C SER A 107 -0.39 -4.67 -5.26
N HIS A 108 -1.36 -5.42 -5.76
CA HIS A 108 -2.66 -4.86 -6.16
C HIS A 108 -3.57 -4.53 -4.97
N TRP A 109 -3.23 -4.92 -3.74
CA TRP A 109 -3.98 -4.57 -2.53
C TRP A 109 -3.59 -3.20 -1.96
N LYS A 110 -2.66 -2.50 -2.59
CA LYS A 110 -2.07 -1.28 -2.05
C LYS A 110 -3.10 -0.15 -1.93
N ASP A 111 -3.94 0.02 -2.94
CA ASP A 111 -5.06 0.97 -2.96
C ASP A 111 -6.11 0.63 -1.90
N ASP A 112 -6.52 -0.63 -1.80
CA ASP A 112 -7.43 -1.11 -0.75
C ASP A 112 -6.87 -0.88 0.66
N CYS A 113 -5.55 -1.04 0.84
CA CYS A 113 -4.87 -0.72 2.08
C CYS A 113 -4.93 0.77 2.44
N TYR A 114 -4.81 1.69 1.46
CA TYR A 114 -5.00 3.13 1.70
C TYR A 114 -6.45 3.45 2.08
N LEU A 115 -7.43 2.82 1.43
CA LEU A 115 -8.84 2.99 1.77
C LEU A 115 -9.12 2.53 3.21
N LEU A 116 -8.59 1.36 3.58
CA LEU A 116 -8.75 0.83 4.94
C LEU A 116 -8.04 1.71 5.98
N MET A 117 -6.86 2.25 5.65
CA MET A 117 -6.13 3.18 6.50
C MET A 117 -6.97 4.42 6.82
N GLY A 118 -7.56 5.04 5.79
CA GLY A 118 -8.45 6.18 5.94
C GLY A 118 -9.70 5.87 6.78
N LYS A 119 -10.31 4.70 6.57
CA LYS A 119 -11.43 4.23 7.41
C LYS A 119 -11.04 4.08 8.87
N ALA A 120 -9.89 3.47 9.15
CA ALA A 120 -9.41 3.26 10.51
C ALA A 120 -9.08 4.59 11.21
N GLN A 121 -8.42 5.53 10.52
CA GLN A 121 -8.17 6.89 11.03
C GLN A 121 -9.48 7.63 11.31
N PHE A 122 -10.46 7.53 10.42
CA PHE A 122 -11.77 8.15 10.61
C PHE A 122 -12.51 7.61 11.84
N VAL A 123 -12.56 6.28 12.02
CA VAL A 123 -13.17 5.65 13.20
C VAL A 123 -12.42 6.03 14.47
N LYS A 124 -11.10 6.18 14.40
CA LYS A 124 -10.23 6.65 15.49
C LYS A 124 -10.48 8.13 15.86
N LYS A 125 -11.26 8.87 15.07
CA LYS A 125 -11.47 10.32 15.18
C LYS A 125 -10.24 11.16 14.83
N ASP A 126 -9.31 10.58 14.08
CA ASP A 126 -8.14 11.26 13.52
C ASP A 126 -8.48 11.75 12.10
N PHE A 127 -9.34 12.77 12.05
CA PHE A 127 -9.97 13.22 10.80
C PHE A 127 -8.97 13.87 9.84
N GLU A 128 -7.98 14.60 10.36
CA GLU A 128 -6.93 15.24 9.57
C GLU A 128 -6.11 14.17 8.82
N SER A 129 -5.62 13.15 9.54
CA SER A 129 -4.87 12.06 8.91
C SER A 129 -5.72 11.25 7.93
N ALA A 130 -7.02 11.07 8.23
CA ALA A 130 -7.96 10.37 7.36
C ALA A 130 -8.17 11.14 6.05
N GLU A 131 -8.35 12.45 6.11
CA GLU A 131 -8.50 13.33 4.96
C GLU A 131 -7.27 13.24 4.05
N GLU A 132 -6.07 13.47 4.59
CA GLU A 132 -4.82 13.39 3.81
C GLU A 132 -4.64 12.03 3.13
N THR A 133 -4.95 10.96 3.85
CA THR A 133 -4.84 9.59 3.35
C THR A 133 -5.80 9.31 2.20
N LEU A 134 -7.05 9.76 2.33
CA LEU A 134 -8.08 9.57 1.31
C LEU A 134 -7.85 10.49 0.10
N GLU A 135 -7.39 11.72 0.31
CA GLU A 135 -6.96 12.61 -0.78
C GLU A 135 -5.83 11.99 -1.59
N TYR A 136 -4.79 11.48 -0.92
CA TYR A 136 -3.69 10.78 -1.57
C TYR A 136 -4.20 9.59 -2.39
N MET A 137 -5.12 8.80 -1.83
CA MET A 137 -5.72 7.65 -2.51
C MET A 137 -6.44 8.06 -3.79
N VAL A 138 -7.28 9.09 -3.73
CA VAL A 138 -8.01 9.60 -4.89
C VAL A 138 -7.03 10.14 -5.94
N ASP A 139 -6.02 10.90 -5.54
CA ASP A 139 -5.07 11.50 -6.47
C ASP A 139 -4.17 10.48 -7.19
N GLU A 140 -3.78 9.41 -6.50
CA GLU A 140 -2.86 8.40 -7.02
C GLU A 140 -3.57 7.26 -7.76
N TYR A 141 -4.74 6.82 -7.30
CA TYR A 141 -5.40 5.60 -7.80
C TYR A 141 -6.67 5.85 -8.62
N ASP A 142 -7.35 6.99 -8.47
CA ASP A 142 -8.53 7.29 -9.31
C ASP A 142 -8.09 7.46 -10.78
N PRO A 143 -8.68 6.72 -11.75
CA PRO A 143 -8.31 6.81 -13.15
C PRO A 143 -8.38 8.23 -13.72
N LYS A 144 -9.33 9.06 -13.30
CA LYS A 144 -9.50 10.45 -13.74
C LYS A 144 -8.33 11.31 -13.30
N TYR A 145 -7.94 11.24 -12.02
CA TYR A 145 -6.88 12.07 -11.45
C TYR A 145 -5.48 11.53 -11.78
N ALA A 146 -5.27 10.21 -11.68
CA ALA A 146 -4.01 9.56 -12.02
C ALA A 146 -3.62 9.81 -13.48
N ASN A 147 -4.56 9.74 -14.42
CA ASN A 147 -4.28 10.02 -15.84
C ASN A 147 -3.94 11.51 -16.07
N LYS A 148 -4.60 12.43 -15.36
CA LYS A 148 -4.28 13.87 -15.41
C LYS A 148 -2.86 14.11 -14.88
N LYS A 149 -2.48 13.49 -13.76
CA LYS A 149 -1.13 13.55 -13.17
C LYS A 149 -0.08 13.00 -14.13
N ARG A 150 -0.31 11.79 -14.69
CA ARG A 150 0.55 11.15 -15.70
C ARG A 150 0.73 12.03 -16.94
N LYS A 151 -0.35 12.63 -17.48
CA LYS A 151 -0.28 13.57 -18.62
C LYS A 151 0.55 14.81 -18.28
N LYS A 152 0.34 15.44 -17.13
CA LYS A 152 1.13 16.60 -16.67
C LYS A 152 2.63 16.26 -16.56
N VAL A 153 2.97 15.11 -15.97
CA VAL A 153 4.36 14.64 -15.83
C VAL A 153 5.00 14.40 -17.20
N LYS A 154 4.30 13.74 -18.13
CA LYS A 154 4.79 13.53 -19.51
C LYS A 154 5.07 14.85 -20.22
N THR A 155 4.18 15.84 -20.12
CA THR A 155 4.36 17.18 -20.72
C THR A 155 5.53 17.94 -20.10
N LYS A 156 5.72 17.88 -18.77
CA LYS A 156 6.89 18.49 -18.11
C LYS A 156 8.19 17.83 -18.57
N LYS A 157 8.22 16.50 -18.69
CA LYS A 157 9.40 15.74 -19.14
C LYS A 157 9.77 16.07 -20.58
N SER A 158 8.78 16.15 -21.49
CA SER A 158 9.04 16.50 -22.89
C SER A 158 9.55 17.94 -23.06
N LYS A 159 9.01 18.92 -22.31
CA LYS A 159 9.53 20.30 -22.28
C LYS A 159 10.98 20.34 -21.76
N LYS A 160 11.30 19.57 -20.71
CA LYS A 160 12.67 19.49 -20.17
C LYS A 160 13.64 18.89 -21.18
N GLN A 161 13.25 17.82 -21.88
CA GLN A 161 14.06 17.19 -22.92
C GLN A 161 14.27 18.11 -24.13
N ARG A 162 13.22 18.80 -24.60
CA ARG A 162 13.34 19.80 -25.68
C ARG A 162 14.31 20.93 -25.31
N LYS A 163 14.22 21.49 -24.10
CA LYS A 163 15.15 22.53 -23.62
C LYS A 163 16.60 22.04 -23.56
N LYS A 164 16.83 20.81 -23.11
CA LYS A 164 18.18 20.21 -23.11
C LYS A 164 18.71 20.00 -24.53
N ALA A 165 17.87 19.55 -25.47
CA ALA A 165 18.26 19.34 -26.86
C ALA A 165 18.58 20.66 -27.59
N THR A 166 17.82 21.74 -27.36
CA THR A 166 18.12 23.06 -27.92
C THR A 166 19.38 23.68 -27.32
N ALA A 167 19.62 23.53 -26.02
CA ALA A 167 20.87 23.97 -25.39
C ALA A 167 22.10 23.22 -25.93
N ALA A 168 21.99 21.90 -26.12
CA ALA A 168 23.06 21.09 -26.71
C ALA A 168 23.34 21.46 -28.18
N LYS A 169 22.30 21.76 -28.98
CA LYS A 169 22.46 22.24 -30.36
C LYS A 169 23.13 23.62 -30.44
N LYS A 170 22.84 24.55 -29.51
CA LYS A 170 23.51 25.86 -29.46
C LYS A 170 25.00 25.73 -29.12
N LYS A 171 25.36 24.86 -28.16
CA LYS A 171 26.76 24.62 -27.79
C LYS A 171 27.60 23.94 -28.88
N LYS A 172 26.98 23.25 -29.84
CA LYS A 172 27.69 22.62 -30.98
C LYS A 172 27.84 23.56 -32.20
N LYS A 173 27.21 24.74 -32.17
CA LYS A 173 27.24 25.73 -33.26
C LYS A 173 28.09 26.96 -32.92
N ALA A 174 28.61 27.04 -31.70
CA ALA A 174 29.62 27.99 -31.25
C ALA A 174 30.94 27.22 -31.14
#